data_AF-A0A382WV54-F1
#
_entry.id   AF-A0A382WV54-F1
#
_cell.length_a   1.000
_cell.length_b   1.000
_cell.length_c   1.000
_cell.angle_alpha   90.00
_cell.angle_beta   90.00
_cell.angle_gamma   90.00
#
_symmetry.space_group_name_H-M   'P 1'
#
loop_
_entity.id
_entity.type
_entity.pdbx_description
1 polymer ?
#
loop_
_entity_poly.entity_id
_entity_poly.type
_entity_poly.pdbx_seq_one_letter_code
_entity_poly.pdbx_strand_id
1 'polypeptide(L)' 'MSTGAWYDPEAPDRKGSLHKHGNVIVLTLDKRTSNLDQGCVAHTSLVEIERNECEAPPVTTFLPLGIISEIERIATV' A
#
# COMPACT_ATOMS: atom_id res chain seq x y z
N MET A 1 6.81 -17.35 0.01
CA MET A 1 6.82 -16.26 1.01
C MET A 1 5.95 -15.16 0.43
N SER A 2 4.85 -14.82 1.08
CA SER A 2 3.84 -13.92 0.50
C SER A 2 3.94 -12.55 1.16
N THR A 3 4.51 -11.58 0.45
CA THR A 3 4.57 -10.15 0.84
C THR A 3 3.46 -9.33 0.17
N GLY A 4 2.36 -9.99 -0.23
CA GLY A 4 1.50 -9.60 -1.35
C GLY A 4 0.23 -8.83 -1.04
N ALA A 5 0.20 -8.03 0.01
CA ALA A 5 -0.91 -7.10 0.21
C ALA A 5 -0.81 -5.97 -0.82
N TRP A 6 -1.89 -5.66 -1.53
CA TRP A 6 -1.95 -4.51 -2.43
C TRP A 6 -1.78 -3.18 -1.69
N TYR A 7 -1.25 -2.19 -2.39
CA TYR A 7 -1.08 -0.85 -1.85
C TYR A 7 -2.42 -0.12 -1.75
N ASP A 8 -2.81 0.27 -0.52
CA ASP A 8 -4.11 0.88 -0.21
C ASP A 8 -3.96 2.00 0.85
N PRO A 9 -3.43 3.18 0.47
CA PRO A 9 -3.28 4.31 1.38
C PRO A 9 -4.64 4.91 1.75
N GLU A 10 -4.76 5.36 2.99
CA GLU A 10 -5.94 6.12 3.44
C GLU A 10 -6.03 7.49 2.75
N ALA A 11 -4.89 8.16 2.57
CA ALA A 11 -4.78 9.46 1.91
C ALA A 11 -3.65 9.43 0.87
N PRO A 12 -3.94 9.14 -0.42
CA PRO A 12 -2.94 8.95 -1.47
C PRO A 12 -2.02 10.16 -1.72
N ASP A 13 -2.49 11.35 -1.40
CA ASP A 13 -1.78 12.63 -1.53
C ASP A 13 -0.88 12.94 -0.32
N ARG A 14 -1.00 12.18 0.78
CA ARG A 14 -0.25 12.39 2.02
C ARG A 14 0.79 11.31 2.22
N LYS A 15 2.07 11.69 2.16
CA LYS A 15 3.18 10.79 2.49
C LYS A 15 3.04 10.28 3.93
N GLY A 16 3.16 8.96 4.12
CA GLY A 16 3.07 8.32 5.42
C GLY A 16 1.64 8.13 5.94
N SER A 17 0.61 8.27 5.08
CA SER A 17 -0.76 7.90 5.44
C SER A 17 -0.85 6.45 5.88
N LEU A 18 -1.83 6.13 6.73
CA LEU A 18 -2.12 4.77 7.15
C LEU A 18 -2.37 3.86 5.95
N HIS A 19 -1.81 2.64 6.00
CA HIS A 19 -2.02 1.63 4.98
C HIS A 19 -3.10 0.64 5.40
N LYS A 20 -4.27 0.71 4.77
CA LYS A 20 -5.50 0.05 5.23
C LYS A 20 -5.46 -1.48 5.07
N HIS A 21 -4.77 -1.97 4.04
CA HIS A 21 -4.73 -3.40 3.70
C HIS A 21 -3.59 -4.19 4.36
N GLY A 22 -2.65 -3.52 5.05
CA GLY A 22 -1.52 -4.19 5.71
C GLY A 22 -0.36 -4.68 4.81
N ASN A 23 0.05 -3.91 3.80
CA ASN A 23 1.24 -4.24 3.00
C ASN A 23 2.51 -3.98 3.81
N VAL A 24 3.19 -5.06 4.20
CA VAL A 24 4.42 -5.00 5.01
C VAL A 24 5.58 -4.27 4.32
N ILE A 25 5.60 -4.18 2.99
CA ILE A 25 6.65 -3.49 2.23
C ILE A 25 6.70 -1.99 2.58
N VAL A 26 5.58 -1.39 3.00
CA VAL A 26 5.55 0.03 3.42
C VAL A 26 6.37 0.32 4.68
N LEU A 27 6.74 -0.73 5.43
CA LEU A 27 7.57 -0.65 6.64
C LEU A 27 9.03 -1.03 6.37
N THR A 28 9.41 -1.31 5.11
CA THR A 28 10.76 -1.76 4.77
C THR A 28 11.68 -0.60 4.41
N LEU A 29 12.97 -0.80 4.64
CA LEU A 29 13.99 0.18 4.28
C LEU A 29 14.35 0.04 2.80
N ASP A 30 14.36 1.16 2.07
CA ASP A 30 14.91 1.22 0.72
C ASP A 30 16.42 1.46 0.77
N LYS A 31 17.19 0.37 0.98
CA LYS A 31 18.64 0.39 1.03
C LYS A 31 19.22 -0.82 0.31
N ARG A 32 20.39 -0.64 -0.31
CA ARG A 32 21.16 -1.74 -0.91
C ARG A 32 21.83 -2.61 0.15
N THR A 33 22.02 -3.89 -0.16
CA THR A 33 22.71 -4.86 0.72
C THR A 33 24.14 -4.44 1.07
N SER A 34 24.93 -3.97 0.10
CA SER A 34 26.32 -3.52 0.31
C SER A 34 26.77 -2.53 -0.76
N ASN A 35 28.07 -2.19 -0.84
CA ASN A 35 28.64 -1.49 -2.00
C ASN A 35 29.02 -2.45 -3.15
N LEU A 36 29.24 -3.73 -2.85
CA LEU A 36 29.62 -4.75 -3.82
C LEU A 36 28.38 -5.27 -4.56
N ASP A 37 27.44 -5.80 -3.81
CA ASP A 37 26.13 -6.24 -4.28
C ASP A 37 25.06 -5.19 -3.91
N GLN A 38 24.16 -4.89 -4.85
CA GLN A 38 23.10 -3.88 -4.73
C GLN A 38 21.71 -4.53 -4.54
N GLY A 39 21.69 -5.69 -3.89
CA GLY A 39 20.48 -6.50 -3.71
C GLY A 39 19.44 -5.91 -2.76
N CYS A 40 18.30 -6.59 -2.68
CA CYS A 40 17.15 -6.22 -1.85
C CYS A 40 17.37 -6.54 -0.36
N VAL A 41 16.96 -5.64 0.53
CA VAL A 41 17.02 -5.81 2.00
C VAL A 41 15.64 -5.87 2.67
N ALA A 42 14.56 -6.03 1.89
CA ALA A 42 13.18 -5.91 2.39
C ALA A 42 12.83 -6.84 3.57
N HIS A 43 13.60 -7.90 3.82
CA HIS A 43 13.40 -8.82 4.94
C HIS A 43 14.14 -8.41 6.22
N THR A 44 14.68 -7.19 6.27
CA THR A 44 15.27 -6.60 7.47
C THR A 44 14.57 -5.27 7.75
N SER A 45 13.72 -5.27 8.77
CA SER A 45 13.07 -4.06 9.28
C SER A 45 12.89 -4.17 10.79
N LEU A 46 12.98 -3.04 11.48
CA LEU A 46 12.67 -2.89 12.90
C LEU A 46 11.38 -2.09 13.01
N VAL A 47 10.41 -2.63 13.73
CA VAL A 47 9.08 -2.03 13.90
C VAL A 47 8.68 -2.09 15.37
N GLU A 48 7.78 -1.19 15.76
CA GLU A 48 7.07 -1.25 17.02
C GLU A 48 5.60 -1.58 16.74
N ILE A 49 4.92 -2.23 17.68
CA ILE A 49 3.51 -2.59 17.56
C ILE A 49 2.73 -2.14 18.78
N GLU A 50 1.50 -1.69 18.55
CA GLU A 50 0.54 -1.37 19.59
C GLU A 50 -0.85 -1.85 19.21
N ARG A 51 -1.75 -1.91 20.19
CA ARG A 51 -3.16 -2.19 19.93
C ARG A 51 -3.78 -0.96 19.26
N ASN A 52 -4.44 -1.16 18.12
CA ASN A 52 -5.25 -0.10 17.52
C ASN A 52 -6.49 0.14 18.40
N GLU A 53 -6.63 1.36 18.92
CA GLU A 53 -7.75 1.78 19.76
C GLU A 53 -8.90 2.41 18.95
N CYS A 54 -8.73 2.58 17.64
CA CYS A 54 -9.73 3.16 16.73
C CYS A 54 -10.35 2.10 15.81
N GLU A 55 -11.48 2.44 15.19
CA GLU A 55 -12.06 1.62 14.12
C GLU A 55 -11.13 1.60 12.90
N ALA A 56 -10.86 0.41 12.37
CA ALA A 56 -9.99 0.26 11.21
C ALA A 56 -10.72 0.73 9.94
N PRO A 57 -10.07 1.52 9.07
CA PRO A 57 -10.67 1.95 7.81
C PRO A 57 -10.90 0.74 6.88
N PRO A 58 -11.94 0.78 6.01
CA PRO A 58 -12.21 -0.31 5.09
C PRO A 58 -11.13 -0.43 4.02
N VAL A 59 -10.80 -1.67 3.66
CA VAL A 59 -9.91 -1.98 2.53
C VAL A 59 -10.62 -1.66 1.23
N THR A 60 -10.04 -0.79 0.40
CA THR A 60 -10.61 -0.34 -0.87
C THR A 60 -9.91 -0.89 -2.11
N THR A 61 -8.73 -1.49 -1.98
CA THR A 61 -7.97 -2.07 -3.11
C THR A 61 -8.79 -3.00 -4.01
N PHE A 62 -9.72 -3.77 -3.43
CA PHE A 62 -10.49 -4.79 -4.15
C PHE A 62 -11.79 -4.25 -4.73
N LEU A 63 -12.13 -3.01 -4.40
CA LEU A 63 -13.25 -2.34 -5.02
C LEU A 63 -12.86 -1.99 -6.46
N PRO A 64 -13.82 -2.07 -7.39
CA PRO A 64 -13.58 -1.55 -8.73
C PRO A 64 -13.14 -0.10 -8.59
N LEU A 65 -12.04 0.26 -9.25
CA LEU A 65 -11.72 1.66 -9.48
C LEU A 65 -12.98 2.28 -10.09
N GLY A 66 -13.44 3.39 -9.53
CA GLY A 66 -14.53 4.13 -10.12
C GLY A 66 -14.12 4.51 -11.54
N ILE A 67 -14.53 3.73 -12.54
CA ILE A 67 -14.61 4.16 -13.93
C ILE A 67 -15.75 5.18 -13.93
N ILE A 68 -15.46 6.37 -13.42
CA ILE A 68 -16.39 7.48 -13.39
C ILE A 68 -16.17 8.23 -14.70
N SER A 69 -17.21 8.21 -15.56
CA SER A 69 -17.58 9.20 -16.60
C SER A 69 -17.40 8.92 -18.10
N GLU A 70 -16.76 7.82 -18.55
CA GLU A 70 -16.57 7.62 -20.01
C GLU A 70 -17.60 6.67 -20.66
N ILE A 71 -18.09 5.65 -19.95
CA ILE A 71 -19.00 4.65 -20.54
C ILE A 71 -20.41 5.22 -20.81
N GLU A 72 -20.93 6.10 -19.94
CA GLU A 72 -22.22 6.78 -20.20
C GLU A 72 -22.14 7.80 -21.35
N ARG A 73 -20.94 8.27 -21.70
CA ARG A 73 -20.73 9.20 -22.83
C ARG A 73 -20.71 8.49 -24.18
N ILE A 74 -20.26 7.23 -24.22
CA ILE A 74 -20.20 6.42 -25.44
C ILE A 74 -21.57 5.78 -25.76
N ALA A 75 -22.37 5.47 -24.74
CA ALA A 75 -23.71 4.88 -24.92
C ALA A 75 -24.78 5.87 -25.46
N THR A 76 -24.44 7.16 -25.62
CA THR A 76 -25.34 8.22 -26.11
C THR A 76 -25.03 8.66 -27.55
N VAL A 77 -24.19 7.92 -28.29
CA VAL A 77 -23.94 8.14 -29.73
C VAL A 77 -24.52 7.01 -30.57
#